data_AF-A0A8T0V7E6-F1
#
_entry.id   AF-A0A8T0V7E6-F1
#
_cell.length_a   1.000
_cell.length_b   1.000
_cell.length_c   1.000
_cell.angle_alpha   90.00
_cell.angle_beta   90.00
_cell.angle_gamma   90.00
#
_symmetry.space_group_name_H-M   'P 1'
#
loop_
_entity.id
_entity.type
_entity.pdbx_description
1 polymer ?
#
loop_
_entity_poly.entity_id
_entity_poly.type
_entity_poly.pdbx_seq_one_letter_code
_entity_poly.pdbx_strand_id
1 'polypeptide(L)'
;MPSPLVPFRQDELQILRGDDNAGPYQEHDRVYRYDCYNDLGEPDKDEDYARPVLGGSQEHPYPRRCRTGRPSTSSDPYTERGLFLLKDIYVPRDERFGHLKMSDCLGYSLKATIEAVVPALNVAGPFEFDSFEDILGLYGLGPEGPNNNNPVIAELREKIPEIFDPLKMPLPDIINSDVLKKLPEDKFGWRTDEEFARETLAGVNPVVIRRLTEFPAKGTLDPTQFGDHTSKITEAHIQHNLEGLRVHNAVRNNRLFILDHHDHFMPYLDRINKLKGNFIYASRTLLFLKDDGTLKPLAIELSLPHPDGQRHGADSKVYTPAHTGVDAHIWQLAKANVCVNDSAWHQLISHWLNTHAVMEPFVIATNRQLSVVHPVHKLLSPHYRGTLDINALARQTLIKAGGMFELTVFPGKYALEMSSDVYKSWNFNEQALPADLVKRGMAVPDLWNPYGIRLLVKNYPYAVDGLEIWWAIEKWVNEYLDIYYPNDGELERDVEVQAWWKEVREEAHGDLKDRDWWPKMDTVQC
;
A
#
# COMPACT_ATOMS: atom_id res chain seq x y z
N MET A 1 -9.15 -28.25 27.41
CA MET A 1 -10.39 -28.65 26.71
C MET A 1 -11.00 -29.83 27.44
N PRO A 2 -12.31 -29.88 27.74
CA PRO A 2 -12.94 -31.08 28.30
C PRO A 2 -12.73 -32.28 27.38
N SER A 3 -12.30 -33.42 27.91
CA SER A 3 -11.91 -34.61 27.13
C SER A 3 -12.95 -35.05 26.08
N PRO A 4 -14.28 -35.03 26.36
CA PRO A 4 -15.29 -35.41 25.36
C PRO A 4 -15.34 -34.52 24.11
N LEU A 5 -14.81 -33.29 24.18
CA LEU A 5 -14.85 -32.32 23.09
C LEU A 5 -13.58 -32.31 22.22
N VAL A 6 -12.53 -33.03 22.63
CA VAL A 6 -11.24 -33.05 21.92
C VAL A 6 -11.38 -33.61 20.50
N PRO A 7 -12.10 -34.73 20.24
CA PRO A 7 -12.26 -35.25 18.88
C PRO A 7 -12.95 -34.24 17.96
N PHE A 8 -14.06 -33.65 18.40
CA PHE A 8 -14.81 -32.66 17.60
C PHE A 8 -13.97 -31.41 17.26
N ARG A 9 -13.09 -30.98 18.17
CA ARG A 9 -12.16 -29.87 17.92
C ARG A 9 -11.19 -30.20 16.79
N GLN A 10 -10.67 -31.42 16.75
CA GLN A 10 -9.74 -31.86 15.71
C GLN A 10 -10.45 -32.14 14.38
N ASP A 11 -11.62 -32.76 14.42
CA ASP A 11 -12.43 -33.04 13.23
C ASP A 11 -12.82 -31.73 12.52
N GLU A 12 -13.25 -30.70 13.25
CA GLU A 12 -13.56 -29.39 12.64
C GLU A 12 -12.33 -28.75 11.99
N LEU A 13 -11.16 -28.78 12.64
CA LEU A 13 -9.93 -28.26 12.05
C LEU A 13 -9.52 -29.05 10.80
N GLN A 14 -9.77 -30.36 10.76
CA GLN A 14 -9.52 -31.16 9.56
C GLN A 14 -10.45 -30.76 8.41
N ILE A 15 -11.74 -30.54 8.70
CA ILE A 15 -12.74 -30.07 7.72
C ILE A 15 -12.33 -28.70 7.16
N LEU A 16 -11.94 -27.75 8.04
CA LEU A 16 -11.54 -26.41 7.63
C LEU A 16 -10.25 -26.40 6.79
N ARG A 17 -9.33 -27.35 7.03
CA ARG A 17 -8.13 -27.52 6.19
C ARG A 17 -8.46 -28.07 4.80
N GLY A 18 -9.41 -29.01 4.72
CA GLY A 18 -9.81 -29.68 3.48
C GLY A 18 -8.65 -30.34 2.75
N ASP A 19 -7.69 -30.92 3.48
CA ASP A 19 -6.46 -31.50 2.90
C ASP A 19 -6.78 -32.74 2.02
N ASP A 20 -7.94 -33.37 2.22
CA ASP A 20 -8.50 -34.47 1.42
C ASP A 20 -9.38 -33.99 0.25
N ASN A 21 -9.65 -32.68 0.14
CA ASN A 21 -10.45 -32.08 -0.92
C ASN A 21 -9.63 -31.04 -1.71
N ALA A 22 -9.14 -31.44 -2.89
CA ALA A 22 -8.37 -30.57 -3.76
C ALA A 22 -9.21 -29.50 -4.51
N GLY A 23 -10.54 -29.50 -4.35
CA GLY A 23 -11.47 -28.67 -5.09
C GLY A 23 -11.98 -29.33 -6.39
N PRO A 24 -12.77 -28.62 -7.21
CA PRO A 24 -13.16 -27.22 -7.06
C PRO A 24 -14.12 -26.99 -5.89
N TYR A 25 -14.00 -25.84 -5.22
CA TYR A 25 -14.83 -25.49 -4.08
C TYR A 25 -16.18 -24.88 -4.50
N GLN A 26 -17.22 -25.18 -3.72
CA GLN A 26 -18.58 -24.68 -3.88
C GLN A 26 -18.86 -23.50 -2.94
N GLU A 27 -19.92 -22.74 -3.21
CA GLU A 27 -20.29 -21.56 -2.40
C GLU A 27 -20.42 -21.88 -0.90
N HIS A 28 -20.93 -23.06 -0.55
CA HIS A 28 -21.15 -23.47 0.84
C HIS A 28 -19.91 -24.03 1.55
N ASP A 29 -18.78 -24.20 0.84
CA ASP A 29 -17.58 -24.78 1.41
C ASP A 29 -16.88 -23.80 2.37
N ARG A 30 -16.31 -24.33 3.43
CA ARG A 30 -15.57 -23.60 4.48
C ARG A 30 -14.09 -24.00 4.50
N VAL A 31 -13.51 -24.26 3.32
CA VAL A 31 -12.16 -24.81 3.18
C VAL A 31 -11.15 -23.68 2.99
N TYR A 32 -10.17 -23.62 3.89
CA TYR A 32 -9.09 -22.64 3.89
C TYR A 32 -7.81 -23.31 3.35
N ARG A 33 -7.38 -22.88 2.17
CA ARG A 33 -6.15 -23.37 1.54
C ARG A 33 -5.36 -22.24 0.89
N TYR A 34 -4.05 -22.44 0.76
CA TYR A 34 -3.14 -21.53 0.10
C TYR A 34 -3.02 -21.84 -1.38
N ASP A 35 -2.78 -20.80 -2.16
CA ASP A 35 -2.29 -20.89 -3.53
C ASP A 35 -1.50 -19.60 -3.84
N CYS A 36 -0.72 -19.63 -4.93
CA CYS A 36 0.02 -18.47 -5.41
C CYS A 36 -0.91 -17.49 -6.13
N TYR A 37 -0.48 -16.25 -6.37
CA TYR A 37 -1.19 -15.32 -7.25
C TYR A 37 -0.91 -15.70 -8.71
N ASN A 38 -1.59 -16.75 -9.15
CA ASN A 38 -1.60 -17.23 -10.53
C ASN A 38 -2.95 -17.01 -11.22
N ASP A 39 -3.86 -16.25 -10.60
CA ASP A 39 -5.20 -15.96 -11.10
C ASP A 39 -5.37 -14.52 -11.60
N LEU A 40 -4.26 -13.79 -11.79
CA LEU A 40 -4.26 -12.39 -12.23
C LEU A 40 -4.15 -12.25 -13.76
N GLY A 41 -3.54 -13.23 -14.44
CA GLY A 41 -3.35 -13.21 -15.90
C GLY A 41 -4.53 -13.79 -16.67
N GLU A 42 -4.70 -13.36 -17.92
CA GLU A 42 -5.66 -13.95 -18.87
C GLU A 42 -4.96 -14.35 -20.20
N PRO A 43 -3.97 -15.27 -20.19
CA PRO A 43 -3.17 -15.63 -21.37
C PRO A 43 -3.97 -16.29 -22.51
N ASP A 44 -5.13 -16.90 -22.20
CA ASP A 44 -6.07 -17.41 -23.22
C ASP A 44 -6.71 -16.29 -24.06
N LYS A 45 -6.67 -15.04 -23.60
CA LYS A 45 -7.24 -13.88 -24.30
C LYS A 45 -6.25 -13.30 -25.30
N ASP A 46 -5.03 -12.98 -24.83
CA ASP A 46 -3.92 -12.44 -25.61
C ASP A 46 -2.62 -12.48 -24.75
N GLU A 47 -1.45 -12.54 -25.38
CA GLU A 47 -0.15 -12.54 -24.70
C GLU A 47 0.07 -11.28 -23.84
N ASP A 48 -0.50 -10.13 -24.22
CA ASP A 48 -0.45 -8.89 -23.45
C ASP A 48 -1.18 -8.97 -22.10
N TYR A 49 -2.04 -9.98 -21.90
CA TYR A 49 -2.74 -10.25 -20.64
C TYR A 49 -2.08 -11.35 -19.80
N ALA A 50 -0.99 -11.96 -20.27
CA ALA A 50 -0.19 -12.87 -19.45
C ALA A 50 0.50 -12.09 -18.32
N ARG A 51 0.52 -12.66 -17.12
CA ARG A 51 1.20 -12.09 -15.94
C ARG A 51 2.06 -13.17 -15.27
N PRO A 52 3.20 -12.81 -14.68
CA PRO A 52 3.99 -13.77 -13.92
C PRO A 52 3.20 -14.29 -12.72
N VAL A 53 3.38 -15.56 -12.39
CA VAL A 53 2.89 -16.12 -11.12
C VAL A 53 3.69 -15.51 -9.99
N LEU A 54 2.99 -14.94 -9.00
CA LEU A 54 3.64 -14.38 -7.80
C LEU A 54 3.45 -15.33 -6.62
N GLY A 55 4.55 -15.71 -6.01
CA GLY A 55 4.63 -16.69 -4.93
C GLY A 55 5.12 -18.05 -5.40
N GLY A 56 5.88 -18.75 -4.56
CA GLY A 56 6.39 -20.10 -4.83
C GLY A 56 7.68 -20.14 -5.65
N SER A 57 8.32 -18.99 -5.88
CA SER A 57 9.61 -18.88 -6.55
C SER A 57 10.50 -17.84 -5.86
N GLN A 58 11.82 -17.96 -6.06
CA GLN A 58 12.79 -16.96 -5.59
C GLN A 58 12.81 -15.71 -6.47
N GLU A 59 12.40 -15.83 -7.73
CA GLU A 59 12.33 -14.71 -8.67
C GLU A 59 11.18 -13.77 -8.34
N HIS A 60 10.00 -14.33 -8.04
CA HIS A 60 8.80 -13.61 -7.64
C HIS A 60 8.23 -14.15 -6.32
N PRO A 61 8.88 -13.91 -5.17
CA PRO A 61 8.34 -14.33 -3.88
C PRO A 61 7.12 -13.47 -3.53
N TYR A 62 6.12 -14.07 -2.89
CA TYR A 62 4.91 -13.34 -2.51
C TYR A 62 4.13 -14.02 -1.38
N PRO A 63 3.34 -13.27 -0.57
CA PRO A 63 2.35 -13.89 0.31
C PRO A 63 1.41 -14.82 -0.45
N ARG A 64 0.95 -15.89 0.20
CA ARG A 64 -0.09 -16.77 -0.38
C ARG A 64 -1.48 -16.14 -0.28
N ARG A 65 -2.34 -16.48 -1.23
CA ARG A 65 -3.76 -16.12 -1.23
C ARG A 65 -4.65 -17.32 -0.94
N CYS A 66 -5.95 -17.08 -0.74
CA CYS A 66 -6.94 -18.13 -0.62
C CYS A 66 -7.11 -18.89 -1.93
N ARG A 67 -6.91 -20.21 -1.89
CA ARG A 67 -7.10 -21.12 -3.00
C ARG A 67 -8.55 -21.16 -3.42
N THR A 68 -8.77 -21.13 -4.73
CA THR A 68 -10.09 -21.14 -5.35
C THR A 68 -10.38 -22.44 -6.10
N GLY A 69 -9.33 -23.14 -6.53
CA GLY A 69 -9.44 -24.48 -7.13
C GLY A 69 -10.06 -24.49 -8.52
N ARG A 70 -10.09 -23.35 -9.25
CA ARG A 70 -10.55 -23.34 -10.64
C ARG A 70 -9.52 -24.03 -11.54
N PRO A 71 -9.94 -24.56 -12.70
CA PRO A 71 -9.00 -25.14 -13.66
C PRO A 71 -7.98 -24.13 -14.17
N SER A 72 -6.85 -24.63 -14.66
CA SER A 72 -5.87 -23.80 -15.38
C SER A 72 -6.42 -23.27 -16.71
N THR A 73 -5.75 -22.26 -17.24
CA THR A 73 -5.95 -21.81 -18.62
C THR A 73 -5.53 -22.89 -19.62
N SER A 74 -5.99 -22.77 -20.86
CA SER A 74 -5.62 -23.73 -21.92
C SER A 74 -4.23 -23.50 -22.48
N SER A 75 -3.77 -22.24 -22.45
CA SER A 75 -2.47 -21.79 -22.95
C SER A 75 -1.33 -21.93 -21.93
N ASP A 76 -1.63 -21.79 -20.64
CA ASP A 76 -0.64 -21.90 -19.56
C ASP A 76 -1.17 -22.76 -18.38
N PRO A 77 -0.58 -23.94 -18.11
CA PRO A 77 -0.99 -24.80 -17.01
C PRO A 77 -0.69 -24.21 -15.61
N TYR A 78 0.15 -23.19 -15.51
CA TYR A 78 0.49 -22.54 -14.24
C TYR A 78 -0.46 -21.39 -13.88
N THR A 79 -1.19 -20.85 -14.85
CA THR A 79 -2.18 -19.77 -14.65
C THR A 79 -3.57 -20.35 -14.41
N GLU A 80 -4.21 -19.96 -13.31
CA GLU A 80 -5.60 -20.30 -13.00
C GLU A 80 -6.56 -19.49 -13.87
N ARG A 81 -7.60 -20.13 -14.41
CA ARG A 81 -8.55 -19.48 -15.30
C ARG A 81 -9.35 -18.40 -14.57
N GLY A 82 -9.39 -17.21 -15.17
CA GLY A 82 -10.23 -16.10 -14.71
C GLY A 82 -11.74 -16.42 -14.75
N LEU A 83 -12.51 -15.62 -14.00
CA LEU A 83 -13.97 -15.69 -13.99
C LEU A 83 -14.58 -14.62 -14.90
N PHE A 84 -15.73 -14.96 -15.48
CA PHE A 84 -16.58 -13.95 -16.11
C PHE A 84 -17.10 -12.99 -15.03
N LEU A 85 -17.22 -11.69 -15.33
CA LEU A 85 -17.52 -10.61 -14.37
C LEU A 85 -18.73 -10.87 -13.45
N LEU A 86 -19.70 -11.68 -13.89
CA LEU A 86 -20.93 -12.00 -13.15
C LEU A 86 -20.82 -13.24 -12.24
N LYS A 87 -19.66 -13.90 -12.17
CA LYS A 87 -19.43 -15.07 -11.31
C LYS A 87 -18.55 -14.69 -10.14
N ASP A 88 -18.95 -15.07 -8.93
CA ASP A 88 -18.17 -14.77 -7.75
C ASP A 88 -16.95 -15.69 -7.63
N ILE A 89 -15.81 -15.09 -7.29
CA ILE A 89 -14.63 -15.80 -6.84
C ILE A 89 -14.91 -16.54 -5.52
N TYR A 90 -14.37 -17.75 -5.38
CA TYR A 90 -14.53 -18.52 -4.14
C TYR A 90 -13.77 -17.85 -2.99
N VAL A 91 -14.45 -17.77 -1.86
CA VAL A 91 -13.88 -17.59 -0.52
C VAL A 91 -14.67 -18.50 0.42
N PRO A 92 -14.10 -18.98 1.55
CA PRO A 92 -14.83 -19.73 2.55
C PRO A 92 -16.15 -19.05 2.92
N ARG A 93 -17.24 -19.82 3.03
CA ARG A 93 -18.60 -19.27 3.08
C ARG A 93 -18.81 -18.20 4.15
N ASP A 94 -18.16 -18.36 5.30
CA ASP A 94 -18.30 -17.47 6.47
C ASP A 94 -17.53 -16.14 6.30
N GLU A 95 -16.61 -16.06 5.34
CA GLU A 95 -15.79 -14.88 5.05
C GLU A 95 -16.46 -13.93 4.05
N ARG A 96 -17.45 -14.42 3.29
CA ARG A 96 -18.29 -13.61 2.38
C ARG A 96 -18.95 -12.46 3.13
N PHE A 97 -18.89 -11.25 2.57
CA PHE A 97 -19.65 -10.12 3.08
C PHE A 97 -21.15 -10.43 3.15
N GLY A 98 -21.77 -10.00 4.25
CA GLY A 98 -23.22 -9.86 4.28
C GLY A 98 -23.69 -8.81 3.27
N HIS A 99 -24.93 -8.93 2.80
CA HIS A 99 -25.48 -8.12 1.70
C HIS A 99 -25.29 -6.60 1.87
N LEU A 100 -25.40 -6.06 3.09
CA LEU A 100 -25.20 -4.63 3.36
C LEU A 100 -23.75 -4.17 3.15
N LYS A 101 -22.77 -4.97 3.57
CA LYS A 101 -21.35 -4.65 3.34
C LYS A 101 -20.97 -4.82 1.88
N MET A 102 -21.56 -5.81 1.20
CA MET A 102 -21.37 -5.99 -0.23
C MET A 102 -21.97 -4.83 -1.02
N SER A 103 -23.15 -4.31 -0.64
CA SER A 103 -23.71 -3.12 -1.29
C SER A 103 -22.89 -1.85 -1.03
N ASP A 104 -22.33 -1.70 0.18
CA ASP A 104 -21.41 -0.58 0.47
C ASP A 104 -20.12 -0.72 -0.34
N CYS A 105 -19.51 -1.91 -0.35
CA CYS A 105 -18.28 -2.19 -1.08
C CYS A 105 -18.47 -2.01 -2.59
N LEU A 106 -19.57 -2.52 -3.17
CA LEU A 106 -19.92 -2.32 -4.57
C LEU A 106 -20.26 -0.87 -4.86
N GLY A 107 -20.94 -0.16 -3.95
CA GLY A 107 -21.22 1.28 -4.07
C GLY A 107 -19.94 2.12 -4.10
N TYR A 108 -18.97 1.84 -3.23
CA TYR A 108 -17.67 2.51 -3.19
C TYR A 108 -16.70 2.04 -4.30
N SER A 109 -16.76 0.77 -4.70
CA SER A 109 -15.97 0.22 -5.81
C SER A 109 -16.49 0.72 -7.15
N LEU A 110 -17.82 0.91 -7.30
CA LEU A 110 -18.42 1.60 -8.44
C LEU A 110 -17.94 3.06 -8.44
N LYS A 111 -17.94 3.74 -7.28
CA LYS A 111 -17.38 5.10 -7.12
C LYS A 111 -15.90 5.22 -7.54
N ALA A 112 -15.06 4.22 -7.22
CA ALA A 112 -13.66 4.16 -7.67
C ALA A 112 -13.53 3.74 -9.15
N THR A 113 -14.41 2.84 -9.62
CA THR A 113 -14.55 2.44 -11.05
C THR A 113 -14.80 3.66 -11.91
N ILE A 114 -15.58 4.61 -11.43
CA ILE A 114 -15.93 5.85 -12.12
C ILE A 114 -14.73 6.79 -12.31
N GLU A 115 -13.85 6.94 -11.31
CA GLU A 115 -12.63 7.77 -11.41
C GLU A 115 -11.65 7.24 -12.47
N ALA A 116 -11.65 5.94 -12.74
CA ALA A 116 -10.84 5.30 -13.78
C ALA A 116 -11.49 5.18 -15.14
N VAL A 117 -12.81 5.00 -15.15
CA VAL A 117 -13.60 4.79 -16.37
C VAL A 117 -13.69 6.09 -17.17
N VAL A 118 -13.71 7.27 -16.51
CA VAL A 118 -13.77 8.56 -17.22
C VAL A 118 -12.55 8.79 -18.14
N PRO A 119 -11.29 8.62 -17.70
CA PRO A 119 -10.13 8.71 -18.61
C PRO A 119 -10.02 7.55 -19.62
N ALA A 120 -10.53 6.35 -19.27
CA ALA A 120 -10.44 5.16 -20.13
C ALA A 120 -11.52 5.11 -21.24
N LEU A 121 -12.62 5.85 -21.09
CA LEU A 121 -13.67 5.95 -22.08
C LEU A 121 -13.25 6.88 -23.21
N ASN A 122 -12.55 6.30 -24.18
CA ASN A 122 -12.19 6.88 -25.47
C ASN A 122 -13.41 7.13 -26.40
N VAL A 123 -14.55 7.58 -25.86
CA VAL A 123 -15.85 7.57 -26.55
C VAL A 123 -16.07 8.83 -27.42
N ALA A 124 -15.11 9.76 -27.50
CA ALA A 124 -15.17 10.91 -28.42
C ALA A 124 -13.82 11.53 -28.85
N GLY A 125 -12.68 10.93 -28.48
CA GLY A 125 -11.35 11.55 -28.57
C GLY A 125 -10.71 11.67 -27.17
N PRO A 126 -9.48 12.21 -27.06
CA PRO A 126 -8.87 12.46 -25.75
C PRO A 126 -9.72 13.48 -25.00
N PHE A 127 -10.35 13.02 -23.92
CA PHE A 127 -11.05 13.85 -22.97
C PHE A 127 -10.00 14.44 -22.00
N GLU A 128 -9.94 15.76 -21.89
CA GLU A 128 -8.97 16.48 -21.04
C GLU A 128 -9.69 17.53 -20.20
N PHE A 129 -9.18 17.80 -19.00
CA PHE A 129 -9.66 18.92 -18.18
C PHE A 129 -8.90 20.20 -18.59
N ASP A 130 -9.65 21.25 -18.93
CA ASP A 130 -9.07 22.53 -19.35
C ASP A 130 -8.75 23.45 -18.14
N SER A 131 -9.32 23.16 -16.97
CA SER A 131 -9.14 23.96 -15.75
C SER A 131 -9.23 23.14 -14.47
N PHE A 132 -8.67 23.66 -13.37
CA PHE A 132 -8.89 23.06 -12.05
C PHE A 132 -10.35 23.16 -11.60
N GLU A 133 -11.08 24.17 -12.08
CA GLU A 133 -12.52 24.29 -11.87
C GLU A 133 -13.31 23.12 -12.45
N ASP A 134 -12.89 22.54 -13.58
CA ASP A 134 -13.54 21.35 -14.15
C ASP A 134 -13.39 20.14 -13.22
N ILE A 135 -12.20 19.96 -12.64
CA ILE A 135 -11.91 18.91 -11.66
C ILE A 135 -12.73 19.12 -10.37
N LEU A 136 -12.75 20.35 -9.84
CA LEU A 136 -13.54 20.69 -8.66
C LEU A 136 -15.04 20.49 -8.90
N GLY A 137 -15.49 20.69 -10.14
CA GLY A 137 -16.88 20.46 -10.56
C GLY A 137 -17.34 19.01 -10.46
N LEU A 138 -16.43 18.03 -10.34
CA LEU A 138 -16.77 16.62 -10.07
C LEU A 138 -17.29 16.41 -8.65
N TYR A 139 -16.87 17.25 -7.69
CA TYR A 139 -17.24 17.14 -6.29
C TYR A 139 -18.47 18.00 -5.95
N GLY A 140 -19.31 17.56 -5.01
CA GLY A 140 -20.53 18.28 -4.60
C GLY A 140 -21.77 18.06 -5.46
N LEU A 141 -21.72 17.15 -6.44
CA LEU A 141 -22.85 16.85 -7.32
C LEU A 141 -23.91 15.98 -6.62
N GLY A 142 -25.05 16.59 -6.30
CA GLY A 142 -26.35 15.95 -6.50
C GLY A 142 -26.94 16.44 -7.85
N PRO A 143 -28.08 15.89 -8.30
CA PRO A 143 -28.69 16.22 -9.60
C PRO A 143 -29.00 17.72 -9.84
N GLU A 144 -28.93 18.57 -8.82
CA GLU A 144 -29.22 20.01 -8.85
C GLU A 144 -28.00 20.94 -8.67
N GLY A 145 -26.76 20.42 -8.82
CA GLY A 145 -25.54 21.22 -8.64
C GLY A 145 -25.34 22.35 -9.67
N PRO A 146 -24.65 23.45 -9.31
CA PRO A 146 -24.52 24.67 -10.12
C PRO A 146 -23.75 24.49 -11.45
N ASN A 147 -23.03 23.37 -11.63
CA ASN A 147 -22.29 23.02 -12.84
C ASN A 147 -23.04 22.06 -13.78
N ASN A 148 -24.36 21.92 -13.65
CA ASN A 148 -25.19 21.10 -14.56
C ASN A 148 -25.09 21.52 -16.04
N ASN A 149 -24.62 22.75 -16.31
CA ASN A 149 -24.41 23.27 -17.65
C ASN A 149 -22.99 23.02 -18.18
N ASN A 150 -22.10 22.36 -17.42
CA ASN A 150 -20.79 21.95 -17.93
C ASN A 150 -21.00 20.81 -18.96
N PRO A 151 -20.64 21.00 -20.24
CA PRO A 151 -20.82 19.99 -21.28
C PRO A 151 -20.20 18.64 -20.92
N VAL A 152 -19.09 18.67 -20.20
CA VAL A 152 -18.38 17.49 -19.68
C VAL A 152 -19.26 16.69 -18.73
N ILE A 153 -19.84 17.36 -17.73
CA ILE A 153 -20.68 16.71 -16.71
C ILE A 153 -21.97 16.19 -17.35
N ALA A 154 -22.51 16.87 -18.35
CA ALA A 154 -23.68 16.44 -19.09
C ALA A 154 -23.42 15.17 -19.93
N GLU A 155 -22.29 15.12 -20.65
CA GLU A 155 -21.90 13.95 -21.45
C GLU A 155 -21.60 12.72 -20.58
N LEU A 156 -20.91 12.93 -19.45
CA LEU A 156 -20.66 11.87 -18.45
C LEU A 156 -21.96 11.31 -17.88
N ARG A 157 -22.96 12.18 -17.63
CA ARG A 157 -24.27 11.76 -17.11
C ARG A 157 -25.10 10.98 -18.13
N GLU A 158 -25.03 11.35 -19.40
CA GLU A 158 -25.74 10.64 -20.47
C GLU A 158 -25.15 9.24 -20.70
N LYS A 159 -23.82 9.12 -20.66
CA LYS A 159 -23.12 7.87 -20.98
C LYS A 159 -23.02 6.90 -19.80
N ILE A 160 -23.06 7.40 -18.57
CA ILE A 160 -22.88 6.60 -17.35
C ILE A 160 -23.80 7.15 -16.23
N PRO A 161 -25.13 6.98 -16.37
CA PRO A 161 -26.11 7.51 -15.43
C PRO A 161 -25.90 7.02 -13.99
N GLU A 162 -25.26 5.87 -13.80
CA GLU A 162 -24.91 5.28 -12.50
C GLU A 162 -23.90 6.12 -11.69
N ILE A 163 -23.17 7.07 -12.31
CA ILE A 163 -22.27 8.03 -11.64
C ILE A 163 -23.04 9.05 -10.80
N PHE A 164 -24.24 9.40 -11.23
CA PHE A 164 -24.99 10.56 -10.72
C PHE A 164 -26.15 10.18 -9.78
N ASP A 165 -26.25 8.90 -9.43
CA ASP A 165 -27.11 8.41 -8.35
C ASP A 165 -26.64 9.00 -7.00
N PRO A 166 -27.49 9.19 -5.98
CA PRO A 166 -27.41 10.30 -5.02
C PRO A 166 -26.29 10.24 -3.97
N LEU A 167 -25.26 9.42 -4.15
CA LEU A 167 -24.05 9.46 -3.33
C LEU A 167 -23.23 10.69 -3.71
N LYS A 168 -23.54 11.84 -3.11
CA LYS A 168 -22.72 13.06 -3.20
C LYS A 168 -21.26 12.69 -2.95
N MET A 169 -20.37 12.97 -3.89
CA MET A 169 -18.93 12.96 -3.61
C MET A 169 -18.64 14.19 -2.74
N PRO A 170 -18.33 14.03 -1.44
CA PRO A 170 -17.95 15.18 -0.64
C PRO A 170 -16.67 15.77 -1.22
N LEU A 171 -16.52 17.09 -1.13
CA LEU A 171 -15.24 17.74 -1.38
C LEU A 171 -14.19 17.07 -0.47
N PRO A 172 -13.03 16.65 -0.99
CA PRO A 172 -11.96 16.11 -0.16
C PRO A 172 -11.64 17.05 1.00
N ASP A 173 -11.40 16.52 2.19
CA ASP A 173 -11.14 17.33 3.40
C ASP A 173 -9.90 18.23 3.27
N ILE A 174 -9.01 17.96 2.31
CA ILE A 174 -7.89 18.84 1.91
C ILE A 174 -8.39 20.22 1.42
N ILE A 175 -9.63 20.30 0.91
CA ILE A 175 -10.30 21.54 0.48
C ILE A 175 -10.89 22.32 1.66
N ASN A 176 -11.04 21.69 2.83
CA ASN A 176 -11.30 22.41 4.07
C ASN A 176 -9.96 22.85 4.67
N SER A 177 -9.46 23.98 4.19
CA SER A 177 -8.42 24.73 4.87
C SER A 177 -8.90 25.12 6.27
N ASP A 178 -8.71 24.27 7.28
CA ASP A 178 -8.15 24.65 8.57
C ASP A 178 -8.23 23.54 9.62
N VAL A 179 -7.10 22.83 9.79
CA VAL A 179 -6.78 22.22 11.09
C VAL A 179 -6.33 23.28 12.09
N LEU A 180 -6.07 24.54 11.71
CA LEU A 180 -5.56 25.53 12.66
C LEU A 180 -6.16 26.96 12.68
N LYS A 181 -7.04 27.42 11.78
CA LYS A 181 -7.56 28.81 11.89
C LYS A 181 -8.79 29.29 11.09
N LYS A 182 -9.88 28.52 10.91
CA LYS A 182 -11.17 28.94 10.28
C LYS A 182 -11.12 30.23 9.42
N LEU A 183 -10.34 30.25 8.34
CA LEU A 183 -10.45 31.21 7.24
C LEU A 183 -11.33 30.60 6.13
N PRO A 184 -11.96 31.41 5.26
CA PRO A 184 -12.87 30.91 4.24
C PRO A 184 -12.19 29.89 3.32
N GLU A 185 -12.95 28.85 2.95
CA GLU A 185 -12.59 27.71 2.07
C GLU A 185 -11.50 28.04 1.02
N ASP A 186 -10.22 27.75 1.32
CA ASP A 186 -9.15 27.81 0.31
C ASP A 186 -9.12 26.51 -0.51
N LYS A 187 -9.96 26.48 -1.56
CA LYS A 187 -10.05 25.37 -2.51
C LYS A 187 -8.76 25.04 -3.28
N PHE A 188 -7.73 25.87 -3.14
CA PHE A 188 -6.42 25.67 -3.76
C PHE A 188 -5.29 25.44 -2.75
N GLY A 189 -5.60 25.27 -1.46
CA GLY A 189 -4.61 25.04 -0.40
C GLY A 189 -3.70 23.85 -0.63
N TRP A 190 -4.19 22.82 -1.35
CA TRP A 190 -3.41 21.65 -1.79
C TRP A 190 -2.18 22.01 -2.65
N ARG A 191 -2.15 23.21 -3.26
CA ARG A 191 -1.03 23.67 -4.10
C ARG A 191 0.12 24.24 -3.29
N THR A 192 -0.05 24.49 -2.00
CA THR A 192 0.99 25.08 -1.16
C THR A 192 2.16 24.11 -0.94
N ASP A 193 3.32 24.65 -0.57
CA ASP A 193 4.48 23.82 -0.21
C ASP A 193 4.31 23.24 1.19
N GLU A 194 3.62 23.96 2.05
CA GLU A 194 3.22 23.58 3.40
C GLU A 194 2.35 22.32 3.37
N GLU A 195 1.30 22.29 2.55
CA GLU A 195 0.39 21.13 2.48
C GLU A 195 1.07 19.91 1.86
N PHE A 196 1.82 20.13 0.76
CA PHE A 196 2.62 19.08 0.14
C PHE A 196 3.58 18.41 1.13
N ALA A 197 4.26 19.19 1.97
CA ALA A 197 5.14 18.64 3.00
C ALA A 197 4.38 18.03 4.19
N ARG A 198 3.25 18.63 4.61
CA ARG A 198 2.42 18.14 5.71
C ARG A 198 1.84 16.76 5.42
N GLU A 199 1.40 16.51 4.19
CA GLU A 199 0.81 15.22 3.78
C GLU A 199 1.81 14.06 3.90
N THR A 200 3.12 14.31 3.82
CA THR A 200 4.13 13.27 4.07
C THR A 200 4.14 12.73 5.51
N LEU A 201 3.52 13.47 6.45
CA LEU A 201 3.39 13.09 7.86
C LEU A 201 1.94 12.77 8.28
N ALA A 202 0.95 13.25 7.53
CA ALA A 202 -0.45 13.25 7.95
C ALA A 202 -1.45 13.16 6.79
N GLY A 203 -0.99 12.82 5.59
CA GLY A 203 -1.80 12.55 4.41
C GLY A 203 -2.12 11.07 4.27
N VAL A 204 -2.39 10.64 3.04
CA VAL A 204 -2.78 9.25 2.73
C VAL A 204 -1.61 8.25 2.87
N ASN A 205 -0.37 8.71 2.67
CA ASN A 205 0.83 7.86 2.73
C ASN A 205 1.89 8.37 3.72
N PRO A 206 1.57 8.44 5.02
CA PRO A 206 2.43 9.07 6.00
C PRO A 206 3.57 8.14 6.47
N VAL A 207 3.93 7.08 5.73
CA VAL A 207 4.83 6.00 6.18
C VAL A 207 6.12 5.88 5.39
N VAL A 208 6.36 6.73 4.39
CA VAL A 208 7.54 6.61 3.49
C VAL A 208 8.68 7.55 3.87
N ILE A 209 8.37 8.75 4.37
CA ILE A 209 9.39 9.75 4.72
C ILE A 209 10.44 9.18 5.69
N ARG A 210 11.70 9.50 5.43
CA ARG A 210 12.85 9.07 6.22
C ARG A 210 13.76 10.24 6.58
N ARG A 211 14.51 10.10 7.68
CA ARG A 211 15.56 11.06 8.02
C ARG A 211 16.72 10.92 7.04
N LEU A 212 17.24 12.05 6.57
CA LEU A 212 18.45 12.09 5.76
C LEU A 212 19.68 11.98 6.68
N THR A 213 20.51 10.96 6.47
CA THR A 213 21.70 10.69 7.30
C THR A 213 23.01 11.12 6.65
N GLU A 214 23.05 11.24 5.32
CA GLU A 214 24.20 11.71 4.56
C GLU A 214 23.76 12.65 3.42
N PHE A 215 24.65 13.55 3.02
CA PHE A 215 24.42 14.48 1.91
C PHE A 215 25.67 14.56 1.01
N PRO A 216 25.52 14.50 -0.34
CA PRO A 216 24.28 14.26 -1.08
C PRO A 216 23.70 12.86 -0.79
N ALA A 217 22.40 12.68 -1.00
CA ALA A 217 21.75 11.39 -0.83
C ALA A 217 22.32 10.38 -1.84
N LYS A 218 22.57 9.14 -1.41
CA LYS A 218 23.02 8.05 -2.26
C LYS A 218 21.92 7.02 -2.45
N GLY A 219 21.84 6.48 -3.66
CA GLY A 219 21.00 5.32 -3.95
C GLY A 219 21.55 4.05 -3.31
N THR A 220 20.67 3.08 -3.12
CA THR A 220 20.91 1.72 -2.62
C THR A 220 21.00 0.69 -3.75
N LEU A 221 20.72 1.11 -4.98
CA LEU A 221 20.86 0.28 -6.19
C LEU A 221 22.32 -0.15 -6.37
N ASP A 222 22.52 -1.39 -6.83
CA ASP A 222 23.85 -1.97 -7.09
C ASP A 222 24.58 -1.14 -8.17
N PRO A 223 25.68 -0.43 -7.83
CA PRO A 223 26.40 0.40 -8.79
C PRO A 223 27.02 -0.37 -9.95
N THR A 224 27.22 -1.69 -9.81
CA THR A 224 27.73 -2.53 -10.90
C THR A 224 26.67 -2.78 -11.97
N GLN A 225 25.39 -2.71 -11.60
CA GLN A 225 24.25 -2.93 -12.50
C GLN A 225 23.64 -1.60 -12.98
N PHE A 226 23.59 -0.60 -12.10
CA PHE A 226 22.88 0.65 -12.31
C PHE A 226 23.81 1.89 -12.38
N GLY A 227 25.11 1.76 -12.17
CA GLY A 227 26.03 2.91 -12.18
C GLY A 227 25.85 3.86 -10.99
N ASP A 228 26.33 5.10 -11.14
CA ASP A 228 26.29 6.11 -10.06
C ASP A 228 24.93 6.80 -9.98
N HIS A 229 24.19 6.53 -8.92
CA HIS A 229 22.91 7.15 -8.58
C HIS A 229 23.00 8.16 -7.42
N THR A 230 24.20 8.69 -7.14
CA THR A 230 24.37 9.82 -6.21
C THR A 230 23.53 11.01 -6.67
N SER A 231 22.72 11.54 -5.76
CA SER A 231 21.82 12.66 -6.05
C SER A 231 22.56 13.87 -6.60
N LYS A 232 21.96 14.52 -7.60
CA LYS A 232 22.43 15.78 -8.18
C LYS A 232 22.00 17.00 -7.37
N ILE A 233 21.28 16.83 -6.26
CA ILE A 233 20.98 17.93 -5.34
C ILE A 233 22.27 18.37 -4.65
N THR A 234 22.68 19.62 -4.88
CA THR A 234 23.89 20.22 -4.31
C THR A 234 23.57 21.11 -3.12
N GLU A 235 24.59 21.46 -2.33
CA GLU A 235 24.41 22.42 -1.23
C GLU A 235 23.86 23.77 -1.74
N ALA A 236 24.30 24.22 -2.92
CA ALA A 236 23.85 25.48 -3.52
C ALA A 236 22.33 25.52 -3.76
N HIS A 237 21.72 24.38 -4.08
CA HIS A 237 20.27 24.29 -4.28
C HIS A 237 19.48 24.53 -2.99
N ILE A 238 20.00 24.13 -1.82
CA ILE A 238 19.21 24.08 -0.58
C ILE A 238 19.67 25.07 0.50
N GLN A 239 20.92 25.53 0.46
CA GLN A 239 21.57 26.29 1.54
C GLN A 239 20.82 27.57 1.95
N HIS A 240 20.13 28.22 1.02
CA HIS A 240 19.39 29.46 1.29
C HIS A 240 18.08 29.24 2.07
N ASN A 241 17.61 28.00 2.22
CA ASN A 241 16.32 27.64 2.83
C ASN A 241 16.45 26.85 4.15
N LEU A 242 17.61 26.89 4.82
CA LEU A 242 17.90 26.10 6.04
C LEU A 242 17.93 26.93 7.34
N GLU A 243 17.21 28.05 7.40
CA GLU A 243 17.15 28.92 8.60
C GLU A 243 18.55 29.34 9.12
N GLY A 244 19.49 29.56 8.20
CA GLY A 244 20.87 29.95 8.50
C GLY A 244 21.81 28.78 8.86
N LEU A 245 21.31 27.54 8.92
CA LEU A 245 22.15 26.35 9.12
C LEU A 245 22.91 25.98 7.85
N ARG A 246 24.17 25.54 8.01
CA ARG A 246 24.89 24.83 6.94
C ARG A 246 24.30 23.43 6.75
N VAL A 247 24.37 22.88 5.54
CA VAL A 247 23.81 21.55 5.21
C VAL A 247 24.26 20.46 6.19
N HIS A 248 25.56 20.34 6.47
CA HIS A 248 26.08 19.35 7.41
C HIS A 248 25.52 19.51 8.85
N ASN A 249 25.26 20.74 9.29
CA ASN A 249 24.66 21.00 10.59
C ASN A 249 23.18 20.61 10.58
N ALA A 250 22.46 20.84 9.48
CA ALA A 250 21.07 20.42 9.34
C ALA A 250 20.94 18.88 9.37
N VAL A 251 21.83 18.13 8.69
CA VAL A 251 21.91 16.67 8.79
C VAL A 251 22.18 16.23 10.23
N ARG A 252 23.27 16.76 10.84
CA ARG A 252 23.69 16.38 12.20
C ARG A 252 22.63 16.67 13.27
N ASN A 253 21.86 17.74 13.08
CA ASN A 253 20.80 18.15 13.99
C ASN A 253 19.44 17.49 13.69
N ASN A 254 19.41 16.45 12.85
CA ASN A 254 18.20 15.71 12.46
C ASN A 254 17.10 16.61 11.86
N ARG A 255 17.50 17.62 11.08
CA ARG A 255 16.58 18.58 10.45
C ARG A 255 16.37 18.36 8.96
N LEU A 256 17.09 17.42 8.35
CA LEU A 256 16.89 17.05 6.96
C LEU A 256 16.22 15.69 6.84
N PHE A 257 15.20 15.65 5.99
CA PHE A 257 14.40 14.48 5.70
C PHE A 257 14.31 14.32 4.18
N ILE A 258 13.95 13.12 3.74
CA ILE A 258 13.82 12.78 2.33
C ILE A 258 12.60 11.89 2.13
N LEU A 259 11.82 12.21 1.09
CA LEU A 259 10.86 11.31 0.48
C LEU A 259 11.53 10.77 -0.78
N ASP A 260 11.94 9.50 -0.75
CA ASP A 260 12.78 8.91 -1.79
C ASP A 260 12.04 7.80 -2.53
N HIS A 261 11.58 8.10 -3.74
CA HIS A 261 11.00 7.13 -4.67
C HIS A 261 11.95 6.82 -5.83
N HIS A 262 13.19 7.32 -5.79
CA HIS A 262 14.13 7.12 -6.89
C HIS A 262 14.44 5.64 -7.06
N ASP A 263 14.92 5.00 -6.00
CA ASP A 263 15.34 3.59 -6.06
C ASP A 263 14.16 2.64 -6.23
N HIS A 264 12.97 3.05 -5.78
CA HIS A 264 11.72 2.29 -5.93
C HIS A 264 11.34 2.09 -7.40
N PHE A 265 11.49 3.12 -8.23
CA PHE A 265 11.00 3.09 -9.61
C PHE A 265 12.11 2.98 -10.66
N MET A 266 13.33 3.41 -10.37
CA MET A 266 14.42 3.42 -11.36
C MET A 266 14.66 2.06 -12.04
N PRO A 267 14.61 0.89 -11.36
CA PRO A 267 14.77 -0.41 -12.02
C PRO A 267 13.68 -0.75 -13.05
N TYR A 268 12.50 -0.14 -12.94
CA TYR A 268 11.34 -0.40 -13.78
C TYR A 268 11.06 0.72 -14.79
N LEU A 269 11.68 1.89 -14.60
CA LEU A 269 11.25 3.12 -15.24
C LEU A 269 11.35 3.09 -16.77
N ASP A 270 12.37 2.43 -17.32
CA ASP A 270 12.52 2.24 -18.78
C ASP A 270 11.36 1.41 -19.37
N ARG A 271 10.95 0.32 -18.71
CA ARG A 271 9.83 -0.53 -19.12
C ARG A 271 8.50 0.22 -19.01
N ILE A 272 8.32 0.96 -17.92
CA ILE A 272 7.11 1.75 -17.63
C ILE A 272 6.93 2.87 -18.65
N ASN A 273 7.98 3.63 -18.96
CA ASN A 273 7.93 4.75 -19.90
C ASN A 273 7.79 4.32 -21.37
N LYS A 274 7.96 3.03 -21.68
CA LYS A 274 7.61 2.44 -22.98
C LYS A 274 6.12 2.09 -23.10
N LEU A 275 5.37 2.10 -22.00
CA LEU A 275 3.91 1.96 -22.05
C LEU A 275 3.29 3.22 -22.67
N LYS A 276 2.25 3.02 -23.49
CA LYS A 276 1.56 4.11 -24.16
C LYS A 276 0.96 5.07 -23.14
N GLY A 277 1.28 6.37 -23.28
CA GLY A 277 0.72 7.43 -22.43
C GLY A 277 1.46 7.67 -21.11
N ASN A 278 2.53 6.92 -20.83
CA ASN A 278 3.32 7.08 -19.61
C ASN A 278 4.58 7.92 -19.83
N PHE A 279 4.76 8.94 -18.99
CA PHE A 279 5.97 9.75 -18.90
C PHE A 279 6.28 10.02 -17.43
N ILE A 280 7.00 9.09 -16.80
CA ILE A 280 7.23 9.08 -15.36
C ILE A 280 8.70 9.33 -15.07
N TYR A 281 8.95 10.06 -13.98
CA TYR A 281 10.27 10.23 -13.38
C TYR A 281 10.36 9.42 -12.09
N ALA A 282 11.57 8.99 -11.72
CA ALA A 282 11.85 8.57 -10.36
C ALA A 282 12.26 9.80 -9.54
N SER A 283 11.54 10.07 -8.44
CA SER A 283 11.68 11.33 -7.69
C SER A 283 12.42 11.18 -6.36
N ARG A 284 13.19 12.20 -5.99
CA ARG A 284 13.65 12.44 -4.61
C ARG A 284 13.25 13.83 -4.16
N THR A 285 12.69 13.95 -2.97
CA THR A 285 12.30 15.24 -2.38
C THR A 285 13.04 15.44 -1.08
N LEU A 286 13.82 16.52 -0.95
CA LEU A 286 14.41 16.91 0.33
C LEU A 286 13.47 17.84 1.08
N LEU A 287 13.31 17.57 2.37
CA LEU A 287 12.50 18.39 3.29
C LEU A 287 13.34 18.85 4.48
N PHE A 288 13.05 20.05 4.97
CA PHE A 288 13.66 20.63 6.15
C PHE A 288 12.64 20.76 7.28
N LEU A 289 13.02 20.33 8.48
CA LEU A 289 12.26 20.56 9.70
C LEU A 289 12.64 21.93 10.28
N LYS A 290 11.71 22.88 10.17
CA LYS A 290 11.84 24.23 10.70
C LYS A 290 11.78 24.26 12.23
N ASP A 291 12.23 25.36 12.82
CA ASP A 291 12.12 25.59 14.27
C ASP A 291 10.67 25.63 14.77
N ASP A 292 9.70 25.99 13.92
CA ASP A 292 8.27 25.95 14.23
C ASP A 292 7.67 24.52 14.25
N GLY A 293 8.46 23.50 13.91
CA GLY A 293 8.07 22.10 13.92
C GLY A 293 7.37 21.60 12.65
N THR A 294 7.21 22.45 11.63
CA THR A 294 6.65 22.06 10.32
C THR A 294 7.74 21.71 9.30
N LEU A 295 7.40 20.88 8.32
CA LEU A 295 8.29 20.53 7.21
C LEU A 295 8.17 21.55 6.08
N LYS A 296 9.30 21.84 5.42
CA LYS A 296 9.39 22.68 4.23
C LYS A 296 10.10 21.90 3.11
N PRO A 297 9.54 21.80 1.89
CA PRO A 297 10.25 21.20 0.77
C PRO A 297 11.40 22.11 0.33
N LEU A 298 12.56 21.53 0.04
CA LEU A 298 13.78 22.25 -0.33
C LEU A 298 14.13 22.10 -1.81
N ALA A 299 14.00 20.88 -2.32
CA ALA A 299 14.34 20.53 -3.70
C ALA A 299 13.67 19.22 -4.09
N ILE A 300 13.36 19.09 -5.37
CA ILE A 300 12.89 17.86 -6.01
C ILE A 300 13.88 17.51 -7.12
N GLU A 301 14.43 16.30 -7.06
CA GLU A 301 15.20 15.69 -8.14
C GLU A 301 14.27 14.76 -8.92
N LEU A 302 14.15 14.99 -10.23
CA LEU A 302 13.43 14.11 -11.15
C LEU A 302 14.45 13.41 -12.05
N SER A 303 14.44 12.08 -12.00
CA SER A 303 15.45 11.25 -12.65
C SER A 303 14.82 10.33 -13.70
N LEU A 304 15.48 10.21 -14.85
CA LEU A 304 15.18 9.26 -15.91
C LEU A 304 16.32 8.23 -16.03
N PRO A 305 16.06 7.05 -16.61
CA PRO A 305 17.14 6.15 -17.01
C PRO A 305 18.10 6.87 -17.96
N HIS A 306 19.39 6.64 -17.81
CA HIS A 306 20.38 7.22 -18.72
C HIS A 306 20.14 6.72 -20.17
N PRO A 307 20.23 7.58 -21.20
CA PRO A 307 19.94 7.19 -22.59
C PRO A 307 20.85 6.07 -23.13
N ASP A 308 22.09 5.98 -22.64
CA ASP A 308 23.03 4.90 -22.97
C ASP A 308 22.82 3.60 -22.18
N GLY A 309 21.76 3.52 -21.37
CA GLY A 309 21.37 2.36 -20.58
C GLY A 309 21.65 2.48 -19.08
N GLN A 310 20.94 1.66 -18.29
CA GLN A 310 20.88 1.79 -16.82
C GLN A 310 22.24 1.76 -16.11
N ARG A 311 23.25 1.07 -16.63
CA ARG A 311 24.60 1.00 -16.03
C ARG A 311 25.33 2.34 -15.96
N HIS A 312 24.81 3.37 -16.64
CA HIS A 312 25.38 4.71 -16.69
C HIS A 312 24.76 5.67 -15.65
N GLY A 313 23.93 5.17 -14.73
CA GLY A 313 23.24 5.97 -13.72
C GLY A 313 21.92 6.54 -14.23
N ALA A 314 21.57 7.71 -13.71
CA ALA A 314 20.37 8.45 -14.10
C ALA A 314 20.70 9.79 -14.77
N ASP A 315 19.84 10.20 -15.71
CA ASP A 315 19.77 11.58 -16.18
C ASP A 315 18.78 12.35 -15.29
N SER A 316 19.30 13.23 -14.44
CA SER A 316 18.55 13.85 -13.35
C SER A 316 18.55 15.37 -13.47
N LYS A 317 17.39 15.98 -13.20
CA LYS A 317 17.22 17.43 -13.08
C LYS A 317 16.73 17.79 -11.70
N VAL A 318 17.22 18.90 -11.16
CA VAL A 318 16.84 19.40 -9.84
C VAL A 318 16.02 20.67 -9.98
N TYR A 319 14.91 20.70 -9.26
CA TYR A 319 13.98 21.82 -9.18
C TYR A 319 13.91 22.31 -7.73
N THR A 320 13.86 23.61 -7.53
CA THR A 320 13.76 24.26 -6.21
C THR A 320 12.48 25.09 -6.13
N PRO A 321 11.95 25.36 -4.92
CA PRO A 321 10.76 26.18 -4.73
C PRO A 321 10.85 27.54 -5.45
N ALA A 322 9.79 27.87 -6.18
CA ALA A 322 9.60 29.16 -6.83
C ALA A 322 8.12 29.59 -6.72
N HIS A 323 7.88 30.89 -6.56
CA HIS A 323 6.53 31.42 -6.26
C HIS A 323 6.00 32.41 -7.30
N THR A 324 6.80 32.75 -8.32
CA THR A 324 6.42 33.69 -9.39
C THR A 324 6.87 33.19 -10.76
N GLY A 325 6.14 33.58 -11.81
CA GLY A 325 6.53 33.32 -13.20
C GLY A 325 6.49 31.85 -13.59
N VAL A 326 7.18 31.50 -14.67
CA VAL A 326 7.21 30.13 -15.23
C VAL A 326 7.79 29.12 -14.24
N ASP A 327 8.76 29.53 -13.42
CA ASP A 327 9.42 28.66 -12.46
C ASP A 327 8.47 28.15 -11.37
N ALA A 328 7.47 28.95 -10.98
CA ALA A 328 6.44 28.51 -10.03
C ALA A 328 5.56 27.39 -10.61
N HIS A 329 5.26 27.45 -11.91
CA HIS A 329 4.52 26.39 -12.59
C HIS A 329 5.37 25.14 -12.75
N ILE A 330 6.65 25.28 -13.07
CA ILE A 330 7.60 24.17 -13.14
C ILE A 330 7.73 23.48 -11.77
N TRP A 331 7.83 24.26 -10.69
CA TRP A 331 7.86 23.73 -9.33
C TRP A 331 6.57 22.96 -8.99
N GLN A 332 5.41 23.49 -9.35
CA GLN A 332 4.13 22.79 -9.17
C GLN A 332 4.10 21.45 -9.93
N LEU A 333 4.63 21.41 -11.16
CA LEU A 333 4.73 20.17 -11.94
C LEU A 333 5.74 19.18 -11.32
N ALA A 334 6.84 19.67 -10.74
CA ALA A 334 7.77 18.82 -10.01
C ALA A 334 7.10 18.15 -8.80
N LYS A 335 6.32 18.90 -8.01
CA LYS A 335 5.50 18.35 -6.91
C LYS A 335 4.47 17.34 -7.41
N ALA A 336 3.79 17.62 -8.52
CA ALA A 336 2.85 16.68 -9.12
C ALA A 336 3.51 15.34 -9.49
N ASN A 337 4.73 15.35 -10.05
CA ASN A 337 5.48 14.12 -10.34
C ASN A 337 5.82 13.33 -9.06
N VAL A 338 6.15 14.00 -7.96
CA VAL A 338 6.35 13.36 -6.66
C VAL A 338 5.05 12.72 -6.17
N CYS A 339 3.93 13.44 -6.24
CA CYS A 339 2.62 12.90 -5.85
C CYS A 339 2.22 11.69 -6.69
N VAL A 340 2.56 11.63 -7.99
CA VAL A 340 2.32 10.47 -8.86
C VAL A 340 3.13 9.26 -8.38
N ASN A 341 4.42 9.43 -8.09
CA ASN A 341 5.27 8.38 -7.51
C ASN A 341 4.73 7.90 -6.15
N ASP A 342 4.40 8.83 -5.25
CA ASP A 342 3.92 8.52 -3.91
C ASP A 342 2.56 7.83 -3.95
N SER A 343 1.63 8.26 -4.81
CA SER A 343 0.33 7.60 -4.99
C SER A 343 0.47 6.16 -5.47
N ALA A 344 1.37 5.89 -6.42
CA ALA A 344 1.60 4.52 -6.89
C ALA A 344 2.23 3.64 -5.80
N TRP A 345 3.21 4.18 -5.08
CA TRP A 345 3.85 3.46 -3.97
C TRP A 345 2.87 3.22 -2.81
N HIS A 346 2.04 4.20 -2.49
CA HIS A 346 0.96 4.10 -1.53
C HIS A 346 0.03 2.94 -1.88
N GLN A 347 -0.59 3.00 -3.07
CA GLN A 347 -1.61 2.02 -3.46
C GLN A 347 -1.04 0.61 -3.58
N LEU A 348 0.16 0.47 -4.16
CA LEU A 348 0.77 -0.83 -4.43
C LEU A 348 1.44 -1.47 -3.20
N ILE A 349 2.19 -0.68 -2.44
CA ILE A 349 3.09 -1.19 -1.40
C ILE A 349 2.53 -0.93 -0.03
N SER A 350 2.29 0.34 0.32
CA SER A 350 1.88 0.72 1.68
C SER A 350 0.47 0.22 2.01
N HIS A 351 -0.40 0.18 1.00
CA HIS A 351 -1.78 -0.29 1.09
C HIS A 351 -1.90 -1.75 0.65
N TRP A 352 -1.77 -2.08 -0.63
CA TRP A 352 -2.01 -3.45 -1.11
C TRP A 352 -1.05 -4.48 -0.49
N LEU A 353 0.27 -4.33 -0.65
CA LEU A 353 1.21 -5.34 -0.16
C LEU A 353 1.19 -5.43 1.37
N ASN A 354 1.46 -4.32 2.06
CA ASN A 354 1.74 -4.29 3.50
C ASN A 354 0.49 -4.39 4.39
N THR A 355 -0.72 -4.38 3.82
CA THR A 355 -1.95 -4.70 4.58
C THR A 355 -2.72 -5.84 3.94
N HIS A 356 -3.22 -5.70 2.72
CA HIS A 356 -4.10 -6.70 2.10
C HIS A 356 -3.39 -8.04 1.86
N ALA A 357 -2.30 -8.04 1.10
CA ALA A 357 -1.64 -9.27 0.66
C ALA A 357 -0.93 -9.99 1.81
N VAL A 358 -0.24 -9.25 2.70
CA VAL A 358 0.45 -9.89 3.85
C VAL A 358 -0.50 -10.39 4.93
N MET A 359 -1.71 -9.84 5.08
CA MET A 359 -2.65 -10.29 6.12
C MET A 359 -3.47 -11.52 5.73
N GLU A 360 -3.82 -11.69 4.46
CA GLU A 360 -4.59 -12.84 3.95
C GLU A 360 -4.01 -14.21 4.40
N PRO A 361 -2.68 -14.46 4.32
CA PRO A 361 -2.09 -15.70 4.83
C PRO A 361 -2.35 -15.97 6.32
N PHE A 362 -2.35 -14.95 7.18
CA PHE A 362 -2.66 -15.12 8.61
C PHE A 362 -4.12 -15.52 8.86
N VAL A 363 -5.06 -15.02 8.05
CA VAL A 363 -6.47 -15.41 8.11
C VAL A 363 -6.63 -16.90 7.80
N ILE A 364 -5.95 -17.35 6.75
CA ILE A 364 -5.97 -18.75 6.31
C ILE A 364 -5.35 -19.65 7.39
N ALA A 365 -4.15 -19.32 7.89
CA ALA A 365 -3.47 -20.10 8.92
C ALA A 365 -4.29 -20.20 10.21
N THR A 366 -4.89 -19.09 10.64
CA THR A 366 -5.69 -19.04 11.88
C THR A 366 -6.89 -19.98 11.81
N ASN A 367 -7.64 -19.95 10.71
CA ASN A 367 -8.79 -20.85 10.53
C ASN A 367 -8.38 -22.32 10.33
N ARG A 368 -7.17 -22.58 9.80
CA ARG A 368 -6.66 -23.95 9.59
C ARG A 368 -6.09 -24.60 10.85
N GLN A 369 -5.49 -23.81 11.75
CA GLN A 369 -4.67 -24.33 12.83
C GLN A 369 -5.20 -24.01 14.23
N LEU A 370 -5.98 -22.94 14.40
CA LEU A 370 -6.51 -22.54 15.70
C LEU A 370 -8.02 -22.76 15.74
N SER A 371 -8.48 -23.64 16.63
CA SER A 371 -9.90 -23.90 16.81
C SER A 371 -10.66 -22.62 17.20
N VAL A 372 -11.93 -22.49 16.82
CA VAL A 372 -12.79 -21.36 17.21
C VAL A 372 -12.90 -21.13 18.73
N VAL A 373 -12.60 -22.17 19.54
CA VAL A 373 -12.56 -22.04 21.01
C VAL A 373 -11.19 -21.65 21.56
N HIS A 374 -10.15 -21.64 20.72
CA HIS A 374 -8.77 -21.30 21.09
C HIS A 374 -8.67 -19.80 21.46
N PRO A 375 -7.97 -19.42 22.55
CA PRO A 375 -7.87 -18.02 22.97
C PRO A 375 -7.27 -17.12 21.88
N VAL A 376 -6.16 -17.54 21.25
CA VAL A 376 -5.54 -16.80 20.13
C VAL A 376 -6.47 -16.65 18.92
N HIS A 377 -7.28 -17.67 18.58
CA HIS A 377 -8.29 -17.53 17.52
C HIS A 377 -9.28 -16.41 17.86
N LYS A 378 -9.80 -16.39 19.09
CA LYS A 378 -10.76 -15.38 19.55
C LYS A 378 -10.17 -13.98 19.60
N LEU A 379 -8.88 -13.88 19.94
CA LEU A 379 -8.15 -12.62 19.94
C LEU A 379 -8.02 -12.06 18.52
N LEU A 380 -7.65 -12.90 17.55
CA LEU A 380 -7.28 -12.46 16.20
C LEU A 380 -8.46 -12.36 15.23
N SER A 381 -9.45 -13.24 15.31
CA SER A 381 -10.51 -13.34 14.29
C SER A 381 -11.31 -12.06 14.05
N PRO A 382 -11.57 -11.18 15.04
CA PRO A 382 -12.24 -9.90 14.76
C PRO A 382 -11.47 -9.00 13.79
N HIS A 383 -10.14 -9.12 13.75
CA HIS A 383 -9.24 -8.31 12.94
C HIS A 383 -9.11 -8.80 11.49
N TYR A 384 -9.66 -9.98 11.18
CA TYR A 384 -9.64 -10.55 9.82
C TYR A 384 -10.90 -10.28 9.02
N ARG A 385 -11.91 -9.69 9.67
CA ARG A 385 -13.24 -9.55 9.10
C ARG A 385 -13.21 -8.82 7.77
N GLY A 386 -13.50 -9.57 6.70
CA GLY A 386 -13.64 -9.03 5.36
C GLY A 386 -12.40 -9.10 4.49
N THR A 387 -11.25 -9.50 5.04
CA THR A 387 -9.97 -9.52 4.31
C THR A 387 -10.00 -10.49 3.12
N LEU A 388 -10.50 -11.73 3.29
CA LEU A 388 -10.51 -12.69 2.19
C LEU A 388 -11.45 -12.25 1.06
N ASP A 389 -12.64 -11.76 1.39
CA ASP A 389 -13.64 -11.37 0.39
C ASP A 389 -13.20 -10.13 -0.41
N ILE A 390 -12.69 -9.09 0.27
CA ILE A 390 -12.18 -7.90 -0.44
C ILE A 390 -10.95 -8.23 -1.28
N ASN A 391 -10.05 -9.08 -0.80
CA ASN A 391 -8.87 -9.48 -1.57
C ASN A 391 -9.25 -10.32 -2.79
N ALA A 392 -10.20 -11.23 -2.65
CA ALA A 392 -10.70 -12.02 -3.77
C ALA A 392 -11.37 -11.12 -4.82
N LEU A 393 -12.21 -10.16 -4.40
CA LEU A 393 -12.79 -9.17 -5.30
C LEU A 393 -11.71 -8.31 -5.98
N ALA A 394 -10.69 -7.86 -5.24
CA ALA A 394 -9.57 -7.12 -5.79
C ALA A 394 -8.82 -7.93 -6.86
N ARG A 395 -8.56 -9.23 -6.64
CA ARG A 395 -7.99 -10.11 -7.67
C ARG A 395 -8.87 -10.22 -8.90
N GLN A 396 -10.19 -10.16 -8.76
CA GLN A 396 -11.11 -10.29 -9.88
C GLN A 396 -11.29 -9.00 -10.69
N THR A 397 -11.19 -7.81 -10.06
CA THR A 397 -11.60 -6.54 -10.69
C THR A 397 -10.51 -5.46 -10.66
N LEU A 398 -9.70 -5.42 -9.60
CA LEU A 398 -8.75 -4.35 -9.34
C LEU A 398 -7.37 -4.64 -9.91
N ILE A 399 -6.74 -5.73 -9.47
CA ILE A 399 -5.31 -6.02 -9.70
C ILE A 399 -5.03 -7.11 -10.75
N LYS A 400 -6.05 -7.60 -11.45
CA LYS A 400 -5.84 -8.48 -12.60
C LYS A 400 -5.32 -7.74 -13.83
N ALA A 401 -4.86 -8.50 -14.83
CA ALA A 401 -4.51 -8.00 -16.14
C ALA A 401 -5.67 -7.20 -16.77
N GLY A 402 -5.41 -5.94 -17.12
CA GLY A 402 -6.41 -5.01 -17.63
C GLY A 402 -7.48 -4.60 -16.60
N GLY A 403 -7.26 -4.90 -15.32
CA GLY A 403 -8.06 -4.43 -14.21
C GLY A 403 -7.82 -2.96 -13.91
N MET A 404 -8.64 -2.41 -13.01
CA MET A 404 -8.67 -1.00 -12.64
C MET A 404 -7.32 -0.41 -12.23
N PHE A 405 -6.51 -1.17 -11.49
CA PHE A 405 -5.21 -0.74 -11.03
C PHE A 405 -4.25 -0.51 -12.20
N GLU A 406 -4.19 -1.46 -13.14
CA GLU A 406 -3.28 -1.35 -14.29
C GLU A 406 -3.69 -0.23 -15.26
N LEU A 407 -4.97 0.15 -15.25
CA LEU A 407 -5.50 1.23 -16.10
C LEU A 407 -5.27 2.62 -15.51
N THR A 408 -5.08 2.76 -14.20
CA THR A 408 -5.06 4.07 -13.52
C THR A 408 -3.79 4.40 -12.79
N VAL A 409 -2.99 3.39 -12.44
CA VAL A 409 -1.73 3.58 -11.73
C VAL A 409 -0.59 3.30 -12.71
N PHE A 410 0.33 4.26 -12.84
CA PHE A 410 1.32 4.26 -13.92
C PHE A 410 2.19 2.99 -14.07
N PRO A 411 2.51 2.18 -13.03
CA PRO A 411 3.26 0.96 -13.25
C PRO A 411 2.56 -0.03 -14.18
N GLY A 412 1.23 0.09 -14.33
CA GLY A 412 0.44 -0.71 -15.27
C GLY A 412 0.68 -2.20 -15.05
N LYS A 413 0.94 -2.92 -16.14
CA LYS A 413 1.21 -4.37 -16.13
C LYS A 413 2.42 -4.83 -15.30
N TYR A 414 3.29 -3.91 -14.86
CA TYR A 414 4.45 -4.23 -14.03
C TYR A 414 4.18 -4.05 -12.54
N ALA A 415 3.02 -3.52 -12.13
CA ALA A 415 2.71 -3.19 -10.75
C ALA A 415 2.92 -4.37 -9.78
N LEU A 416 2.27 -5.51 -10.04
CA LEU A 416 2.30 -6.60 -9.06
C LEU A 416 3.66 -7.31 -9.04
N GLU A 417 4.38 -7.35 -10.16
CA GLU A 417 5.79 -7.76 -10.23
C GLU A 417 6.66 -6.87 -9.32
N MET A 418 6.51 -5.54 -9.40
CA MET A 418 7.21 -4.61 -8.53
C MET A 418 6.91 -4.86 -7.04
N SER A 419 5.65 -5.16 -6.70
CA SER A 419 5.29 -5.47 -5.30
C SER A 419 5.97 -6.75 -4.81
N SER A 420 6.17 -7.74 -5.68
CA SER A 420 6.91 -8.97 -5.36
C SER A 420 8.40 -8.70 -5.13
N ASP A 421 8.99 -7.79 -5.92
CA ASP A 421 10.37 -7.35 -5.70
C ASP A 421 10.54 -6.63 -4.37
N VAL A 422 9.60 -5.78 -3.97
CA VAL A 422 9.62 -5.15 -2.65
C VAL A 422 9.47 -6.18 -1.52
N TYR A 423 8.59 -7.18 -1.71
CA TYR A 423 8.36 -8.25 -0.74
C TYR A 423 9.62 -9.07 -0.43
N LYS A 424 10.60 -9.16 -1.35
CA LYS A 424 11.91 -9.79 -1.07
C LYS A 424 12.58 -9.24 0.19
N SER A 425 12.36 -7.96 0.49
CA SER A 425 12.94 -7.23 1.62
C SER A 425 11.96 -7.00 2.78
N TRP A 426 10.73 -7.50 2.67
CA TRP A 426 9.75 -7.39 3.74
C TRP A 426 10.22 -8.14 4.99
N ASN A 427 9.99 -7.53 6.15
CA ASN A 427 10.36 -8.06 7.46
C ASN A 427 9.20 -7.85 8.43
N PHE A 428 8.69 -8.95 9.00
CA PHE A 428 7.54 -8.94 9.90
C PHE A 428 7.76 -8.05 11.13
N ASN A 429 8.95 -8.11 11.74
CA ASN A 429 9.24 -7.35 12.97
C ASN A 429 9.31 -5.84 12.72
N GLU A 430 9.62 -5.45 11.48
CA GLU A 430 9.69 -4.05 11.08
C GLU A 430 8.31 -3.46 10.75
N GLN A 431 7.24 -4.26 10.80
CA GLN A 431 5.86 -3.76 10.68
C GLN A 431 5.34 -3.19 12.01
N ALA A 432 6.01 -3.46 13.13
CA ALA A 432 5.70 -2.84 14.40
C ALA A 432 5.98 -1.32 14.31
N LEU A 433 5.00 -0.49 14.68
CA LEU A 433 5.09 0.96 14.49
C LEU A 433 6.35 1.58 15.14
N PRO A 434 6.74 1.24 16.39
CA PRO A 434 7.99 1.74 16.96
C PRO A 434 9.24 1.33 16.16
N ALA A 435 9.27 0.09 15.65
CA ALA A 435 10.39 -0.43 14.88
C ALA A 435 10.51 0.26 13.51
N ASP A 436 9.39 0.45 12.80
CA ASP A 436 9.33 1.19 11.55
C ASP A 436 9.84 2.64 11.72
N LEU A 437 9.34 3.35 12.74
CA LEU A 437 9.75 4.73 13.01
C LEU A 437 11.25 4.85 13.28
N VAL A 438 11.84 3.89 14.00
CA VAL A 438 13.29 3.84 14.24
C VAL A 438 14.04 3.49 12.95
N LYS A 439 13.57 2.51 12.17
CA LYS A 439 14.16 2.10 10.89
C LYS A 439 14.24 3.26 9.90
N ARG A 440 13.16 4.04 9.75
CA ARG A 440 13.13 5.24 8.89
C ARG A 440 13.90 6.42 9.49
N GLY A 441 14.39 6.28 10.72
CA GLY A 441 15.09 7.33 11.45
C GLY A 441 14.19 8.49 11.87
N MET A 442 12.87 8.26 11.95
CA MET A 442 11.87 9.21 12.42
C MET A 442 11.76 9.25 13.95
N ALA A 443 12.29 8.22 14.61
CA ALA A 443 12.40 8.12 16.06
C ALA A 443 13.76 7.54 16.49
N VAL A 444 14.07 7.67 17.77
CA VAL A 444 15.21 7.01 18.42
C VAL A 444 14.73 6.26 19.66
N PRO A 445 15.41 5.18 20.08
CA PRO A 445 15.09 4.50 21.34
C PRO A 445 15.11 5.45 22.54
N ASP A 446 14.11 5.33 23.41
CA ASP A 446 13.98 6.08 24.66
C ASP A 446 13.26 5.23 25.71
N LEU A 447 14.03 4.58 26.58
CA LEU A 447 13.51 3.66 27.61
C LEU A 447 12.64 4.35 28.67
N TRP A 448 12.66 5.69 28.73
CA TRP A 448 11.83 6.46 29.66
C TRP A 448 10.50 6.91 29.04
N ASN A 449 10.35 6.72 27.73
CA ASN A 449 9.09 6.96 27.03
C ASN A 449 8.21 5.70 27.13
N PRO A 450 6.89 5.82 27.41
CA PRO A 450 5.99 4.67 27.50
C PRO A 450 5.93 3.81 26.23
N TYR A 451 6.29 4.36 25.07
CA TYR A 451 6.34 3.63 23.79
C TYR A 451 7.74 3.11 23.45
N GLY A 452 8.72 3.25 24.35
CA GLY A 452 10.12 2.82 24.15
C GLY A 452 10.91 3.64 23.12
N ILE A 453 10.31 4.67 22.51
CA ILE A 453 10.92 5.53 21.49
C ILE A 453 10.57 7.01 21.69
N ARG A 454 11.39 7.88 21.13
CA ARG A 454 11.16 9.33 21.05
C ARG A 454 11.22 9.81 19.61
N LEU A 455 10.14 10.44 19.16
CA LEU A 455 10.04 11.04 17.82
C LEU A 455 11.06 12.17 17.63
N LEU A 456 11.64 12.25 16.45
CA LEU A 456 12.49 13.37 16.02
C LEU A 456 11.64 14.52 15.46
N VAL A 457 10.53 14.20 14.80
CA VAL A 457 9.49 15.16 14.41
C VAL A 457 8.37 15.08 15.42
N LYS A 458 8.30 16.07 16.34
CA LYS A 458 7.32 16.05 17.43
C LYS A 458 5.87 16.15 16.92
N ASN A 459 5.65 16.92 15.86
CA ASN A 459 4.33 17.11 15.26
C ASN A 459 4.20 16.21 14.01
N TYR A 460 4.24 14.89 14.22
CA TYR A 460 4.03 13.87 13.20
C TYR A 460 2.73 13.14 13.52
N PRO A 461 1.56 13.62 13.02
CA PRO A 461 0.26 13.15 13.46
C PRO A 461 0.05 11.64 13.37
N TYR A 462 0.42 11.01 12.25
CA TYR A 462 0.33 9.55 12.11
C TYR A 462 1.10 8.80 13.20
N ALA A 463 2.33 9.23 13.50
CA ALA A 463 3.16 8.57 14.50
C ALA A 463 2.70 8.84 15.92
N VAL A 464 2.29 10.08 16.23
CA VAL A 464 1.78 10.47 17.55
C VAL A 464 0.52 9.68 17.88
N ASP A 465 -0.47 9.72 17.00
CA ASP A 465 -1.74 9.02 17.22
C ASP A 465 -1.57 7.50 17.12
N GLY A 466 -0.76 7.05 16.16
CA GLY A 466 -0.48 5.64 15.96
C GLY A 466 0.20 4.98 17.16
N LEU A 467 1.10 5.68 17.87
CA LEU A 467 1.76 5.12 19.05
C LEU A 467 0.80 4.93 20.22
N GLU A 468 -0.19 5.81 20.38
CA GLU A 468 -1.25 5.64 21.39
C GLU A 468 -2.10 4.40 21.09
N ILE A 469 -2.47 4.21 19.83
CA ILE A 469 -3.24 3.03 19.40
C ILE A 469 -2.42 1.75 19.54
N TRP A 470 -1.14 1.78 19.12
CA TRP A 470 -0.21 0.66 19.27
C TRP A 470 -0.10 0.24 20.74
N TRP A 471 0.15 1.19 21.63
CA TRP A 471 0.27 0.95 23.07
C TRP A 471 -1.01 0.35 23.67
N ALA A 472 -2.18 0.87 23.28
CA ALA A 472 -3.46 0.33 23.74
C ALA A 472 -3.67 -1.12 23.28
N ILE A 473 -3.31 -1.44 22.03
CA ILE A 473 -3.39 -2.80 21.48
C ILE A 473 -2.41 -3.72 22.22
N GLU A 474 -1.15 -3.31 22.35
CA GLU A 474 -0.11 -4.08 23.04
C GLU A 474 -0.51 -4.40 24.48
N LYS A 475 -0.99 -3.40 25.22
CA LYS A 475 -1.48 -3.59 26.59
C LYS A 475 -2.64 -4.59 26.67
N TRP A 476 -3.64 -4.44 25.78
CA TRP A 476 -4.78 -5.36 25.72
C TRP A 476 -4.33 -6.81 25.41
N VAL A 477 -3.47 -6.99 24.40
CA VAL A 477 -2.98 -8.30 23.99
C VAL A 477 -2.21 -8.97 25.12
N ASN A 478 -1.34 -8.23 25.82
CA ASN A 478 -0.59 -8.73 26.96
C ASN A 478 -1.52 -9.17 28.09
N GLU A 479 -2.43 -8.30 28.54
CA GLU A 479 -3.39 -8.64 29.61
C GLU A 479 -4.28 -9.84 29.23
N TYR A 480 -4.67 -9.96 27.96
CA TYR A 480 -5.47 -11.10 27.48
C TYR A 480 -4.66 -12.41 27.47
N LEU A 481 -3.44 -12.39 26.95
CA LEU A 481 -2.61 -13.58 26.81
C LEU A 481 -2.09 -14.08 28.16
N ASP A 482 -1.82 -13.20 29.12
CA ASP A 482 -1.42 -13.55 30.50
C ASP A 482 -2.42 -14.49 31.20
N ILE A 483 -3.70 -14.45 30.82
CA ILE A 483 -4.74 -15.33 31.35
C ILE A 483 -4.53 -16.79 30.91
N TYR A 484 -4.01 -17.00 29.70
CA TYR A 484 -3.91 -18.31 29.06
C TYR A 484 -2.47 -18.85 29.03
N TYR A 485 -1.47 -17.96 29.01
CA TYR A 485 -0.04 -18.29 28.93
C TYR A 485 0.74 -17.60 30.06
N PRO A 486 0.63 -18.08 31.30
CA PRO A 486 1.31 -17.46 32.44
C PRO A 486 2.84 -17.61 32.42
N ASN A 487 3.39 -18.42 31.50
CA ASN A 487 4.83 -18.61 31.28
C ASN A 487 5.07 -19.24 29.90
N ASP A 488 6.32 -19.13 29.44
CA ASP A 488 6.82 -19.66 28.16
C ASP A 488 6.53 -21.16 27.97
N GLY A 489 6.63 -21.96 29.04
CA GLY A 489 6.39 -23.39 28.99
C GLY A 489 4.95 -23.79 28.63
N GLU A 490 3.95 -22.94 28.89
CA GLU A 490 2.57 -23.18 28.45
C GLU A 490 2.39 -22.84 26.96
N LEU A 491 3.07 -21.82 26.45
CA LEU A 491 3.10 -21.48 25.02
C LEU A 491 3.79 -22.58 24.20
N GLU A 492 4.93 -23.08 24.67
CA GLU A 492 5.68 -24.15 24.00
C GLU A 492 4.87 -25.45 23.91
N ARG A 493 3.97 -25.70 24.87
CA ARG A 493 3.10 -26.90 24.90
C ARG A 493 1.84 -26.76 24.05
N ASP A 494 1.48 -25.56 23.62
CA ASP A 494 0.29 -25.35 22.81
C ASP A 494 0.53 -25.79 21.36
N VAL A 495 0.14 -27.03 21.07
CA VAL A 495 0.32 -27.64 19.75
C VAL A 495 -0.39 -26.89 18.62
N GLU A 496 -1.49 -26.18 18.89
CA GLU A 496 -2.21 -25.43 17.86
C GLU A 496 -1.48 -24.11 17.55
N VAL A 497 -1.01 -23.37 18.55
CA VAL A 497 -0.20 -22.16 18.31
C VAL A 497 1.12 -22.50 17.61
N GLN A 498 1.79 -23.57 18.03
CA GLN A 498 3.04 -24.01 17.39
C GLN A 498 2.79 -24.40 15.92
N ALA A 499 1.70 -25.13 15.63
CA ALA A 499 1.34 -25.49 14.27
C ALA A 499 0.91 -24.28 13.43
N TRP A 500 0.15 -23.35 14.02
CA TRP A 500 -0.26 -22.11 13.40
C TRP A 500 0.94 -21.26 12.98
N TRP A 501 1.85 -20.99 13.90
CA TRP A 501 3.00 -20.14 13.61
C TRP A 501 3.97 -20.79 12.62
N LYS A 502 4.17 -22.11 12.74
CA LYS A 502 4.93 -22.88 11.76
C LYS A 502 4.33 -22.75 10.36
N GLU A 503 3.01 -22.89 10.23
CA GLU A 503 2.32 -22.78 8.93
C GLU A 503 2.38 -21.36 8.36
N VAL A 504 2.23 -20.33 9.22
CA VAL A 504 2.43 -18.92 8.83
C VAL A 504 3.80 -18.72 8.17
N ARG A 505 4.86 -19.19 8.83
CA ARG A 505 6.24 -19.02 8.34
C ARG A 505 6.54 -19.87 7.11
N GLU A 506 6.22 -21.16 7.16
CA GLU A 506 6.73 -22.14 6.19
C GLU A 506 5.87 -22.27 4.93
N GLU A 507 4.57 -21.96 5.02
CA GLU A 507 3.62 -22.08 3.91
C GLU A 507 3.05 -20.72 3.52
N ALA A 508 2.45 -20.01 4.49
CA ALA A 508 1.67 -18.78 4.24
C ALA A 508 2.54 -17.63 3.71
N HIS A 509 3.71 -17.42 4.34
CA HIS A 509 4.80 -16.56 3.89
C HIS A 509 6.02 -17.38 3.45
N GLY A 510 5.79 -18.59 2.93
CA GLY A 510 6.80 -19.63 2.73
C GLY A 510 8.02 -19.24 1.88
N ASP A 511 7.90 -18.23 1.03
CA ASP A 511 9.03 -17.76 0.22
C ASP A 511 10.08 -16.97 1.04
N LEU A 512 9.72 -16.51 2.24
CA LEU A 512 10.59 -15.83 3.19
C LEU A 512 10.89 -16.69 4.44
N LYS A 513 10.56 -17.98 4.45
CA LYS A 513 10.66 -18.85 5.64
C LYS A 513 12.07 -18.96 6.23
N ASP A 514 13.09 -18.80 5.39
CA ASP A 514 14.51 -18.95 5.76
C ASP A 514 15.12 -17.65 6.30
N ARG A 515 14.33 -16.57 6.42
CA ARG A 515 14.78 -15.33 7.05
C ARG A 515 14.97 -15.53 8.56
N ASP A 516 16.03 -14.95 9.09
CA ASP A 516 16.44 -15.09 10.50
C ASP A 516 15.64 -14.23 11.48
N TRP A 517 14.88 -13.26 10.97
CA TRP A 517 14.08 -12.35 11.78
C TRP A 517 12.72 -12.92 12.22
N TRP A 518 12.28 -14.09 11.74
CA TRP A 518 11.01 -14.66 12.21
C TRP A 518 11.03 -14.92 13.72
N PRO A 519 10.05 -14.40 14.49
CA PRO A 519 9.85 -14.81 15.88
C PRO A 519 9.78 -16.34 16.01
N LYS A 520 10.28 -16.89 17.11
CA LYS A 520 10.35 -18.35 17.30
C LYS A 520 9.08 -18.96 17.87
N MET A 521 8.24 -18.14 18.51
CA MET A 521 7.04 -18.58 19.24
C MET A 521 7.37 -19.49 20.45
N ASP A 522 8.48 -19.22 21.12
CA ASP A 522 8.95 -19.91 22.33
C ASP A 522 8.83 -19.05 23.60
N THR A 523 8.57 -17.74 23.48
CA THR A 523 8.39 -16.83 24.62
C THR A 523 7.07 -16.06 24.57
N VAL A 524 6.48 -15.79 25.74
CA VAL A 524 5.24 -15.00 25.86
C VAL A 524 5.51 -13.49 25.73
N GLN A 525 6.66 -13.03 26.23
CA GLN A 525 7.10 -11.65 26.06
C GLN A 525 8.04 -11.53 24.84
N CYS A 526 7.82 -10.50 24.03
CA CYS A 526 8.67 -10.13 22.89
C CYS A 526 9.71 -9.08 23.26
#